data_AF-A0A447TPB3-F1
#
_entry.id   AF-A0A447TPB3-F1
#
_cell.length_a   1.000
_cell.length_b   1.000
_cell.length_c   1.000
_cell.angle_alpha   90.00
_cell.angle_beta   90.00
_cell.angle_gamma   90.00
#
_symmetry.space_group_name_H-M   'P 1'
#
loop_
_entity.id
_entity.type
_entity.pdbx_description
1 polymer ?
#
loop_
_entity_poly.entity_id
_entity_poly.type
_entity_poly.pdbx_seq_one_letter_code
_entity_poly.pdbx_strand_id
1 'polypeptide(L)'
;MAPQITYGGEGFSISQPADSAPVITLSAFAKDDKAKAGTFRFKMDIMSLANVFWKGDGVNTNDKNAYQTIGDTGKIYGNGFAQNKTYVNSMTPVAIKDKISAILGADMITIPADAVTSGYTGPNIFNRADAGSIQGVYASEYVANSGVLTFPKANTPKSWNANMTVTVSYQ
;
A
#
# COMPACT_ATOMS: atom_id res chain seq x y z
N MET A 1 -8.77 -6.96 -14.38
CA MET A 1 -7.30 -6.91 -14.39
C MET A 1 -6.88 -6.23 -13.10
N ALA A 2 -6.42 -7.02 -12.14
CA ALA A 2 -5.92 -6.49 -10.87
C ALA A 2 -4.59 -5.76 -11.10
N PRO A 3 -4.37 -4.57 -10.50
CA PRO A 3 -3.10 -3.88 -10.61
C PRO A 3 -2.01 -4.64 -9.85
N GLN A 4 -0.81 -4.67 -10.41
CA GLN A 4 0.41 -5.14 -9.76
C GLN A 4 1.27 -3.92 -9.44
N ILE A 5 1.54 -3.68 -8.16
CA ILE A 5 2.28 -2.51 -7.69
C ILE A 5 3.60 -3.01 -7.09
N THR A 6 4.71 -2.51 -7.62
CA THR A 6 6.05 -2.93 -7.20
C THR A 6 6.91 -1.73 -6.84
N TYR A 7 7.32 -1.67 -5.59
CA TYR A 7 8.38 -0.83 -5.08
C TYR A 7 9.75 -1.45 -5.35
N GLY A 8 10.69 -0.60 -5.71
CA GLY A 8 12.08 -0.96 -5.94
C GLY A 8 13.03 0.21 -5.70
N GLY A 9 14.25 0.06 -6.19
CA GLY A 9 15.32 1.02 -6.02
C GLY A 9 16.62 0.33 -5.60
N GLU A 10 17.69 1.11 -5.54
CA GLU A 10 18.99 0.60 -5.14
C GLU A 10 19.02 0.26 -3.65
N GLY A 11 19.43 -0.97 -3.32
CA GLY A 11 19.38 -1.48 -1.95
C GLY A 11 17.97 -1.68 -1.40
N PHE A 12 16.94 -1.66 -2.25
CA PHE A 12 15.56 -1.77 -1.81
C PHE A 12 15.30 -3.09 -1.07
N SER A 13 14.70 -2.97 0.12
CA SER A 13 14.02 -4.08 0.78
C SER A 13 12.82 -3.57 1.57
N ILE A 14 11.83 -4.45 1.75
CA ILE A 14 10.63 -4.19 2.52
C ILE A 14 10.50 -5.29 3.59
N SER A 15 10.40 -4.87 4.84
CA SER A 15 10.03 -5.71 5.97
C SER A 15 8.57 -5.43 6.33
N GLN A 16 7.84 -6.47 6.70
CA GLN A 16 6.39 -6.43 7.00
C GLN A 16 6.16 -6.90 8.46
N PRO A 17 6.47 -6.06 9.47
CA PRO A 17 6.29 -6.43 10.87
C PRO A 17 4.83 -6.84 11.19
N ALA A 18 4.63 -7.64 12.23
CA ALA A 18 3.31 -8.17 12.59
C ALA A 18 2.31 -7.10 13.04
N ASP A 19 2.82 -6.03 13.62
CA ASP A 19 2.07 -5.05 14.41
C ASP A 19 2.34 -3.60 13.97
N SER A 20 2.98 -3.39 12.82
CA SER A 20 3.28 -2.05 12.33
C SER A 20 3.36 -1.95 10.81
N ALA A 21 3.32 -0.70 10.34
CA ALA A 21 3.49 -0.37 8.94
C ALA A 21 4.81 -0.96 8.37
N PRO A 22 4.81 -1.33 7.06
CA PRO A 22 6.00 -1.81 6.38
C PRO A 22 7.21 -0.89 6.58
N VAL A 23 8.39 -1.50 6.79
CA VAL A 23 9.66 -0.78 6.88
C VAL A 23 10.42 -0.95 5.58
N ILE A 24 10.65 0.17 4.90
CA ILE A 24 11.42 0.27 3.67
C ILE A 24 12.88 0.56 4.02
N THR A 25 13.79 -0.06 3.29
CA THR A 25 15.22 0.22 3.32
C THR A 25 15.69 0.55 1.91
N LEU A 26 16.50 1.59 1.77
CA LEU A 26 17.16 2.00 0.52
C LEU A 26 18.63 2.28 0.78
N SER A 27 19.45 2.15 -0.26
CA SER A 27 20.77 2.76 -0.27
C SER A 27 20.65 4.28 -0.34
N ALA A 28 21.44 4.96 0.48
CA ALA A 28 21.59 6.42 0.45
C ALA A 28 23.00 6.76 0.00
N PHE A 29 23.15 7.72 -0.90
CA PHE A 29 24.45 8.12 -1.44
C PHE A 29 24.69 9.60 -1.21
N ALA A 30 25.95 9.98 -0.98
CA ALA A 30 26.31 11.38 -1.10
C ALA A 30 26.06 11.86 -2.53
N LYS A 31 25.51 13.05 -2.69
CA LYS A 31 25.18 13.58 -4.04
C LYS A 31 26.40 13.67 -4.95
N ASP A 32 27.56 14.03 -4.38
CA ASP A 32 28.78 14.33 -5.13
C ASP A 32 29.78 13.16 -5.12
N ASP A 33 29.51 12.09 -4.38
CA ASP A 33 30.43 10.97 -4.19
C ASP A 33 29.67 9.68 -3.84
N LYS A 34 29.34 8.88 -4.86
CA LYS A 34 28.64 7.61 -4.67
C LYS A 34 29.44 6.56 -3.90
N ALA A 35 30.76 6.73 -3.70
CA ALA A 35 31.54 5.85 -2.84
C ALA A 35 31.19 6.04 -1.35
N LYS A 36 30.63 7.20 -0.99
CA LYS A 36 30.03 7.45 0.33
C LYS A 36 28.59 6.96 0.34
N ALA A 37 28.45 5.67 0.59
CA ALA A 37 27.17 5.00 0.73
C ALA A 37 26.76 4.84 2.21
N GLY A 38 25.46 4.88 2.43
CA GLY A 38 24.79 4.66 3.69
C GLY A 38 23.46 3.95 3.47
N THR A 39 22.67 3.86 4.52
CA THR A 39 21.34 3.24 4.47
C THR A 39 20.31 4.23 4.97
N PHE A 40 19.19 4.33 4.25
CA PHE A 40 18.01 5.05 4.70
C PHE A 40 16.87 4.06 4.96
N ARG A 41 16.34 4.06 6.18
CA ARG A 41 15.22 3.20 6.61
C ARG A 41 14.05 4.05 7.05
N PHE A 42 12.84 3.69 6.66
CA PHE A 42 11.62 4.42 7.06
C PHE A 42 10.39 3.53 7.05
N LYS A 43 9.33 3.96 7.74
CA LYS A 43 8.01 3.30 7.67
C LYS A 43 7.18 3.91 6.55
N MET A 44 6.40 3.09 5.87
CA MET A 44 5.50 3.50 4.81
C MET A 44 4.11 2.93 5.06
N ASP A 45 3.11 3.79 5.13
CA ASP A 45 1.72 3.34 5.09
C ASP A 45 1.42 2.87 3.66
N ILE A 46 0.88 1.68 3.52
CA ILE A 46 0.46 1.06 2.26
C ILE A 46 -0.99 0.63 2.44
N MET A 47 -1.90 1.28 1.72
CA MET A 47 -3.33 1.15 1.95
C MET A 47 -4.09 1.03 0.65
N SER A 48 -5.14 0.21 0.68
CA SER A 48 -5.94 -0.06 -0.50
C SER A 48 -7.35 -0.44 -0.11
N LEU A 49 -8.30 0.05 -0.88
CA LEU A 49 -9.72 -0.14 -0.64
C LEU A 49 -10.44 -0.41 -1.95
N ALA A 50 -11.46 -1.26 -1.89
CA ALA A 50 -12.38 -1.47 -2.99
C ALA A 50 -13.82 -1.16 -2.55
N ASN A 51 -14.53 -0.44 -3.41
CA ASN A 51 -15.98 -0.34 -3.39
C ASN A 51 -16.52 -1.28 -4.48
N VAL A 52 -17.25 -2.32 -4.07
CA VAL A 52 -17.71 -3.40 -4.93
C VAL A 52 -19.22 -3.40 -5.01
N PHE A 53 -19.75 -3.37 -6.23
CA PHE A 53 -21.17 -3.49 -6.53
C PHE A 53 -21.40 -4.92 -7.04
N TRP A 54 -22.22 -5.71 -6.36
CA TRP A 54 -22.47 -7.12 -6.73
C TRP A 54 -23.56 -7.25 -7.80
N LYS A 55 -23.46 -8.27 -8.67
CA LYS A 55 -24.57 -8.62 -9.58
C LYS A 55 -25.69 -9.28 -8.77
N GLY A 56 -26.91 -8.78 -8.93
CA GLY A 56 -28.09 -9.46 -8.40
C GLY A 56 -28.49 -10.63 -9.29
N ASP A 57 -28.39 -11.84 -8.73
CA ASP A 57 -29.30 -13.01 -8.89
C ASP A 57 -28.57 -14.27 -8.39
N GLY A 58 -28.87 -14.67 -7.14
CA GLY A 58 -28.45 -15.95 -6.56
C GLY A 58 -27.52 -15.92 -5.34
N VAL A 59 -27.12 -14.75 -4.83
CA VAL A 59 -26.33 -14.64 -3.59
C VAL A 59 -27.26 -14.26 -2.44
N ASN A 60 -27.71 -15.28 -1.71
CA ASN A 60 -28.71 -15.10 -0.68
C ASN A 60 -28.08 -14.44 0.55
N THR A 61 -28.46 -13.17 0.77
CA THR A 61 -28.18 -12.27 1.90
C THR A 61 -26.99 -11.31 1.72
N ASN A 62 -27.30 -10.02 1.52
CA ASN A 62 -26.39 -8.84 1.52
C ASN A 62 -25.69 -8.41 0.21
N ASP A 63 -26.34 -8.55 -0.95
CA ASP A 63 -25.90 -7.92 -2.22
C ASP A 63 -26.07 -6.39 -2.21
N LYS A 64 -25.27 -5.71 -1.39
CA LYS A 64 -25.14 -4.25 -1.33
C LYS A 64 -23.73 -3.85 -1.78
N ASN A 65 -23.56 -2.56 -2.06
CA ASN A 65 -22.24 -1.95 -2.23
C ASN A 65 -21.36 -2.35 -1.03
N ALA A 66 -20.28 -3.08 -1.27
CA ALA A 66 -19.41 -3.62 -0.24
C ALA A 66 -18.07 -2.89 -0.25
N TYR A 67 -17.65 -2.43 0.92
CA TYR A 67 -16.41 -1.70 1.10
C TYR A 67 -15.37 -2.54 1.84
N GLN A 68 -14.27 -2.86 1.16
CA GLN A 68 -13.29 -3.86 1.62
C GLN A 68 -11.86 -3.34 1.59
N THR A 69 -11.07 -3.71 2.61
CA THR A 69 -9.62 -3.49 2.62
C THR A 69 -8.92 -4.51 1.74
N ILE A 70 -7.89 -4.10 0.97
CA ILE A 70 -7.12 -5.00 0.10
C ILE A 70 -5.73 -5.26 0.67
N GLY A 71 -5.31 -6.53 0.73
CA GLY A 71 -3.95 -6.93 1.10
C GLY A 71 -3.46 -8.16 0.30
N ASP A 72 -2.15 -8.25 0.03
CA ASP A 72 -1.57 -9.33 -0.77
C ASP A 72 -0.69 -10.27 0.06
N THR A 73 -1.20 -11.45 0.40
CA THR A 73 -0.40 -12.48 1.08
C THR A 73 0.35 -13.41 0.12
N GLY A 74 0.17 -13.28 -1.20
CA GLY A 74 0.78 -14.12 -2.21
C GLY A 74 1.35 -13.25 -3.35
N LYS A 75 2.66 -12.96 -3.29
CA LYS A 75 3.50 -12.01 -4.06
C LYS A 75 3.23 -11.73 -5.56
N ILE A 76 2.24 -12.37 -6.18
CA ILE A 76 1.79 -12.20 -7.57
C ILE A 76 1.35 -10.75 -7.85
N TYR A 77 0.87 -10.01 -6.84
CA TYR A 77 0.46 -8.59 -6.99
C TYR A 77 1.55 -7.60 -6.61
N GLY A 78 2.79 -8.07 -6.56
CA GLY A 78 3.98 -7.28 -6.23
C GLY A 78 4.20 -7.18 -4.72
N ASN A 79 4.90 -6.13 -4.31
CA ASN A 79 5.15 -5.81 -2.90
C ASN A 79 4.43 -4.52 -2.47
N GLY A 80 3.57 -4.01 -3.34
CA GLY A 80 2.87 -2.75 -3.18
C GLY A 80 1.59 -2.85 -2.37
N PHE A 81 1.11 -4.04 -2.02
CA PHE A 81 -0.01 -4.19 -1.08
C PHE A 81 0.48 -4.59 0.30
N ALA A 82 -0.30 -4.26 1.33
CA ALA A 82 -0.02 -4.74 2.68
C ALA A 82 -0.08 -6.28 2.71
N GLN A 83 1.03 -6.92 3.11
CA GLN A 83 1.16 -8.39 3.06
C GLN A 83 0.96 -9.06 4.42
N ASN A 84 1.04 -8.30 5.52
CA ASN A 84 0.89 -8.85 6.85
C ASN A 84 -0.59 -8.93 7.25
N LYS A 85 -1.13 -10.14 7.33
CA LYS A 85 -2.54 -10.38 7.68
C LYS A 85 -2.92 -9.82 9.05
N THR A 86 -2.06 -9.93 10.06
CA THR A 86 -2.34 -9.42 11.41
C THR A 86 -2.45 -7.89 11.40
N TYR A 87 -1.51 -7.21 10.74
CA TYR A 87 -1.54 -5.76 10.60
C TYR A 87 -2.73 -5.27 9.77
N VAL A 88 -3.06 -5.94 8.66
CA VAL A 88 -4.23 -5.58 7.84
C VAL A 88 -5.53 -5.76 8.65
N ASN A 89 -5.65 -6.84 9.42
CA ASN A 89 -6.82 -7.12 10.24
C ASN A 89 -6.98 -6.20 11.45
N SER A 90 -5.92 -5.53 11.90
CA SER A 90 -6.03 -4.54 12.98
C SER A 90 -6.63 -3.21 12.50
N MET A 91 -6.69 -3.00 11.17
CA MET A 91 -7.23 -1.79 10.57
C MET A 91 -8.70 -2.00 10.14
N THR A 92 -9.58 -1.08 10.53
CA THR A 92 -10.98 -1.10 10.08
C THR A 92 -11.09 -0.47 8.68
N PRO A 93 -12.07 -0.89 7.84
CA PRO A 93 -12.31 -0.24 6.54
C PRO A 93 -12.51 1.28 6.66
N VAL A 94 -13.17 1.74 7.73
CA VAL A 94 -13.37 3.16 8.01
C VAL A 94 -12.05 3.87 8.29
N ALA A 95 -11.17 3.30 9.13
CA ALA A 95 -9.88 3.92 9.41
C ALA A 95 -9.00 4.01 8.15
N ILE A 96 -9.02 2.98 7.30
CA ILE A 96 -8.31 3.02 6.01
C ILE A 96 -8.95 4.08 5.10
N LYS A 97 -10.28 4.19 5.05
CA LYS A 97 -10.99 5.22 4.26
C LYS A 97 -10.48 6.61 4.63
N ASP A 98 -10.48 6.92 5.91
CA ASP A 98 -10.16 8.26 6.41
C ASP A 98 -8.70 8.59 6.07
N LYS A 99 -7.78 7.63 6.24
CA LYS A 99 -6.37 7.79 5.84
C LYS A 99 -6.20 7.98 4.33
N ILE A 100 -6.80 7.12 3.50
CA ILE A 100 -6.70 7.28 2.04
C ILE A 100 -7.34 8.60 1.59
N SER A 101 -8.47 9.00 2.19
CA SER A 101 -9.13 10.27 1.89
C SER A 101 -8.25 11.47 2.25
N ALA A 102 -7.52 11.40 3.36
CA ALA A 102 -6.55 12.42 3.74
C ALA A 102 -5.38 12.53 2.74
N ILE A 103 -4.91 11.40 2.19
CA ILE A 103 -3.81 11.37 1.21
C ILE A 103 -4.28 11.84 -0.17
N LEU A 104 -5.41 11.34 -0.66
CA LEU A 104 -5.90 11.58 -2.02
C LEU A 104 -6.71 12.88 -2.15
N GLY A 105 -7.32 13.37 -1.08
CA GLY A 105 -8.17 14.55 -1.11
C GLY A 105 -9.28 14.42 -2.15
N ALA A 106 -9.28 15.29 -3.16
CA ALA A 106 -10.27 15.32 -4.23
C ALA A 106 -10.22 14.08 -5.16
N ASP A 107 -9.11 13.35 -5.20
CA ASP A 107 -8.94 12.15 -6.04
C ASP A 107 -9.56 10.89 -5.40
N MET A 108 -10.11 11.00 -4.20
CA MET A 108 -10.77 9.89 -3.52
C MET A 108 -12.07 9.49 -4.23
N ILE A 109 -12.33 8.17 -4.30
CA ILE A 109 -13.61 7.67 -4.82
C ILE A 109 -14.78 8.04 -3.90
N THR A 110 -15.95 8.26 -4.50
CA THR A 110 -17.19 8.42 -3.74
C THR A 110 -17.65 7.06 -3.22
N ILE A 111 -17.93 6.98 -1.92
CA ILE A 111 -18.47 5.77 -1.27
C ILE A 111 -19.96 6.01 -0.97
N PRO A 112 -20.87 5.18 -1.49
CA PRO A 112 -22.30 5.28 -1.22
C PRO A 112 -22.63 5.21 0.27
N ALA A 113 -23.65 5.96 0.70
CA ALA A 113 -24.07 6.00 2.11
C ALA A 113 -24.66 4.67 2.61
N ASP A 114 -25.16 3.84 1.70
CA ASP A 114 -25.74 2.51 1.99
C ASP A 114 -24.71 1.36 1.87
N ALA A 115 -23.45 1.69 1.61
CA ALA A 115 -22.39 0.69 1.50
C ALA A 115 -22.16 -0.01 2.85
N VAL A 116 -22.05 -1.33 2.80
CA VAL A 116 -21.71 -2.15 3.96
C VAL A 116 -20.20 -2.32 4.07
N THR A 117 -19.66 -2.20 5.27
CA THR A 117 -18.24 -2.48 5.52
C THR A 117 -18.02 -3.98 5.68
N SER A 118 -17.05 -4.54 4.96
CA SER A 118 -16.61 -5.93 5.13
C SER A 118 -15.18 -6.01 5.61
N GLY A 119 -14.73 -7.20 6.00
CA GLY A 119 -13.33 -7.45 6.34
C GLY A 119 -12.39 -7.31 5.13
N TYR A 120 -11.13 -7.70 5.35
CA TYR A 120 -10.12 -7.66 4.29
C TYR A 120 -10.39 -8.71 3.20
N THR A 121 -9.92 -8.41 1.99
CA THR A 121 -9.87 -9.30 0.83
C THR A 121 -8.51 -9.16 0.11
N GLY A 122 -8.28 -9.99 -0.90
CA GLY A 122 -7.07 -9.95 -1.73
C GLY A 122 -7.25 -9.11 -3.01
N PRO A 123 -6.16 -8.76 -3.72
CA PRO A 123 -6.25 -8.04 -4.99
C PRO A 123 -7.03 -8.80 -6.07
N ASN A 124 -7.19 -10.14 -5.91
CA ASN A 124 -8.10 -10.96 -6.69
C ASN A 124 -9.53 -10.41 -6.77
N ILE A 125 -9.97 -9.57 -5.82
CA ILE A 125 -11.30 -8.94 -5.86
C ILE A 125 -11.53 -8.22 -7.20
N PHE A 126 -10.50 -7.58 -7.78
CA PHE A 126 -10.57 -6.85 -9.04
C PHE A 126 -10.78 -7.74 -10.28
N ASN A 127 -10.72 -9.06 -10.10
CA ASN A 127 -10.93 -10.05 -11.15
C ASN A 127 -12.19 -10.90 -10.91
N ARG A 128 -13.05 -10.53 -9.94
CA ARG A 128 -14.29 -11.26 -9.62
C ARG A 128 -15.33 -11.12 -10.73
N ALA A 129 -15.74 -12.25 -11.32
CA ALA A 129 -16.72 -12.27 -12.41
C ALA A 129 -18.17 -11.98 -11.95
N ASP A 130 -18.46 -12.20 -10.67
CA ASP A 130 -19.75 -11.96 -10.02
C ASP A 130 -19.90 -10.52 -9.49
N ALA A 131 -18.85 -9.71 -9.55
CA ALA A 131 -18.97 -8.27 -9.36
C ALA A 131 -19.67 -7.63 -10.58
N GLY A 132 -20.64 -6.76 -10.33
CA GLY A 132 -21.28 -5.93 -11.34
C GLY A 132 -20.36 -4.78 -11.75
N SER A 133 -19.82 -4.07 -10.77
CA SER A 133 -18.76 -3.07 -10.97
C SER A 133 -17.83 -2.99 -9.76
N ILE A 134 -16.59 -2.57 -9.98
CA ILE A 134 -15.58 -2.39 -8.93
C ILE A 134 -14.89 -1.06 -9.13
N GLN A 135 -14.73 -0.31 -8.04
CA GLN A 135 -13.84 0.84 -7.96
C GLN A 135 -12.80 0.57 -6.88
N GLY A 136 -11.54 0.89 -7.16
CA GLY A 136 -10.44 0.72 -6.22
C GLY A 136 -9.69 2.03 -6.03
N VAL A 137 -9.24 2.26 -4.81
CA VAL A 137 -8.26 3.31 -4.50
C VAL A 137 -7.05 2.71 -3.80
N TYR A 138 -5.91 3.29 -4.12
CA TYR A 138 -4.62 2.91 -3.60
C TYR A 138 -3.93 4.18 -3.10
N ALA A 139 -3.36 4.12 -1.90
CA ALA A 139 -2.51 5.20 -1.40
C ALA A 139 -1.33 4.62 -0.64
N SER A 140 -0.20 5.29 -0.78
CA SER A 140 1.01 4.99 -0.02
C SER A 140 1.70 6.27 0.37
N GLU A 141 2.09 6.38 1.63
CA GLU A 141 2.69 7.58 2.17
C GLU A 141 3.83 7.25 3.14
N TYR A 142 4.86 8.07 3.12
CA TYR A 142 5.92 8.06 4.11
C TYR A 142 5.34 8.39 5.50
N VAL A 143 5.60 7.54 6.50
CA VAL A 143 5.19 7.83 7.87
C VAL A 143 6.10 8.90 8.46
N ALA A 144 5.53 10.05 8.82
CA ALA A 144 6.26 11.17 9.40
C ALA A 144 7.16 10.75 10.57
N ASN A 145 8.36 11.32 10.64
CA ASN A 145 9.36 11.09 11.69
C ASN A 145 9.82 9.63 11.85
N SER A 146 9.61 8.76 10.86
CA SER A 146 10.03 7.35 10.91
C SER A 146 11.42 7.07 10.31
N GLY A 147 12.02 8.08 9.68
CA GLY A 147 13.25 7.96 8.90
C GLY A 147 14.49 7.88 9.77
N VAL A 148 15.36 6.92 9.46
CA VAL A 148 16.69 6.76 10.06
C VAL A 148 17.71 6.66 8.95
N LEU A 149 18.69 7.55 8.98
CA LEU A 149 19.80 7.61 8.04
C LEU A 149 21.10 7.20 8.76
N THR A 150 21.81 6.25 8.18
CA THR A 150 23.08 5.74 8.73
C THR A 150 24.18 5.83 7.68
N PHE A 151 25.26 6.54 8.01
CA PHE A 151 26.53 6.53 7.26
C PHE A 151 27.67 6.07 8.17
N PRO A 152 28.73 5.42 7.64
CA PRO A 152 29.98 5.27 8.37
C PRO A 152 30.50 6.64 8.81
N LYS A 153 30.99 6.77 10.06
CA LYS A 153 31.37 8.06 10.68
C LYS A 153 32.34 8.89 9.83
N ALA A 154 33.30 8.25 9.16
CA ALA A 154 34.26 8.92 8.28
C ALA A 154 33.65 9.46 6.97
N ASN A 155 32.43 9.03 6.62
CA ASN A 155 31.82 9.22 5.31
C ASN A 155 30.46 9.95 5.38
N THR A 156 30.15 10.66 6.47
CA THR A 156 28.87 11.38 6.59
C THR A 156 28.85 12.57 5.61
N PRO A 157 27.99 12.56 4.58
CA PRO A 157 27.95 13.64 3.61
C PRO A 157 27.08 14.81 4.08
N LYS A 158 27.38 16.02 3.61
CA LYS A 158 26.54 17.22 3.85
C LYS A 158 25.17 17.13 3.16
N SER A 159 25.11 16.42 2.04
CA SER A 159 23.88 16.18 1.27
C SER A 159 23.88 14.79 0.69
N TRP A 160 22.72 14.15 0.70
CA TRP A 160 22.53 12.78 0.22
C TRP A 160 21.23 12.65 -0.56
N ASN A 161 21.08 11.53 -1.27
CA ASN A 161 19.84 11.11 -1.88
C ASN A 161 19.62 9.59 -1.70
N ALA A 162 18.36 9.19 -1.61
CA ALA A 162 17.91 7.81 -1.72
C ALA A 162 16.70 7.81 -2.65
N ASN A 163 16.69 6.95 -3.66
CA ASN A 163 15.64 6.93 -4.67
C ASN A 163 14.85 5.64 -4.57
N MET A 164 13.53 5.76 -4.43
CA MET A 164 12.59 4.66 -4.54
C MET A 164 11.93 4.72 -5.91
N THR A 165 11.78 3.57 -6.57
CA THR A 165 10.98 3.45 -7.79
C THR A 165 9.65 2.78 -7.48
N VAL A 166 8.62 3.16 -8.23
CA VAL A 166 7.30 2.53 -8.18
C VAL A 166 6.91 2.16 -9.60
N THR A 167 6.58 0.90 -9.82
CA THR A 167 6.07 0.39 -11.09
C THR A 167 4.66 -0.11 -10.89
N VAL A 168 3.74 0.34 -11.75
CA VAL A 168 2.36 -0.14 -11.80
C VAL A 168 2.13 -0.81 -13.15
N SER A 169 1.73 -2.08 -13.12
CA SER A 169 1.35 -2.86 -14.31
C SER A 169 -0.02 -3.51 -14.12
N TYR A 170 -0.62 -3.94 -15.22
CA TYR A 170 -1.91 -4.63 -15.23
C TYR A 170 -1.74 -5.99 -15.92
N GLN A 171 -2.32 -7.04 -15.33
CA GLN A 171 -2.34 -8.42 -15.86
C GLN A 171 -3.70 -8.78 -16.43
#